data_AF-A0A2D6N3Q7-F1
#
_entry.id   AF-A0A2D6N3Q7-F1
#
_cell.length_a   1.000
_cell.length_b   1.000
_cell.length_c   1.000
_cell.angle_alpha   90.00
_cell.angle_beta   90.00
_cell.angle_gamma   90.00
#
_symmetry.space_group_name_H-M   'P 1'
#
loop_
_entity.id
_entity.type
_entity.pdbx_description
1 polymer ?
#
loop_
_entity_poly.entity_id
_entity_poly.type
_entity_poly.pdbx_seq_one_letter_code
_entity_poly.pdbx_strand_id
1 'polypeptide(L)'
;MAGQEQSTVSIPHIRETIPSFDVPDYHGQRYEALVPDTLDIQERAALAVNGLTGPTDPDKDYLLYFRVLFSAHPPMMRHETSDICQTKFMEALPLMRLASGSDQNPDVDPVWMATALRTLGPDGLVYWPALPWAKKLSWGRPSPEGKHYAVVAFVGRMISAMTVYMLRDPQGPWRSEIERAVQGLNGLAIHQGDYAYFPQGAFTPDGPRPRAAEMPLGIWSSLAGWTTQGLAHFYRATGYEPAGELAGKLARYLRSHGAYYGPQGELLRNYVPPRPREQASGEDVYPYNPGPPPAQNRIHFQHHMVPLLGMLDYALAAGDDDMAQFVRQSFEWAKTKGDSTVGYFPENIDSPEYQAAETCEVAGMIGLALKLSQAGLGDYWDDADRWLRNQFAENQLRRADWLYRLVARGLIYPQIRVPPSQLDPQVHTTERVPERNIGAFAGWAAANDFFNGEGSGIQHCCTGNATRALYYIWEDILTREGGTLTVNLLLNRPSPWADVHSYLPYEGQVDIHIKQPCRLKVRIPEWVEPSETSCRVGEAIRDVEWEGRYAVVGTVSAGEVVQLTFPISEREVEVDIEKQRYVLIIKGNEVVSIDPPGRFYPFYQRDHYRENVVRWRKTTRFVSAEDVYW
;
A
#
# COMPACT_ATOMS: atom_id res chain seq x y z
N MET A 1 21.62 7.39 -39.52
CA MET A 1 22.21 6.09 -39.15
C MET A 1 23.63 6.30 -38.68
N ALA A 2 23.81 6.29 -37.36
CA ALA A 2 25.05 5.95 -36.68
C ALA A 2 24.57 5.32 -35.37
N GLY A 3 24.54 3.99 -35.33
CA GLY A 3 24.18 3.26 -34.12
C GLY A 3 25.27 3.49 -33.09
N GLN A 4 24.94 4.28 -32.06
CA GLN A 4 25.64 4.12 -30.79
C GLN A 4 25.16 2.78 -30.24
N GLU A 5 26.06 1.80 -30.15
CA GLU A 5 25.88 0.65 -29.27
C GLU A 5 25.57 1.21 -27.88
N GLN A 6 24.29 1.22 -27.51
CA GLN A 6 23.89 1.46 -26.13
C GLN A 6 24.47 0.30 -25.34
N SER A 7 25.48 0.55 -24.51
CA SER A 7 25.98 -0.47 -23.59
C SER A 7 24.84 -0.77 -22.61
N THR A 8 24.07 -1.83 -22.87
CA THR A 8 22.99 -2.26 -21.98
C THR A 8 23.61 -2.68 -20.66
N VAL A 9 23.31 -1.93 -19.59
CA VAL A 9 23.75 -2.28 -18.23
C VAL A 9 22.97 -3.53 -17.81
N SER A 10 23.62 -4.68 -17.88
CA SER A 10 23.06 -5.93 -17.34
C SER A 10 23.02 -5.86 -15.81
N ILE A 11 21.91 -6.32 -15.21
CA ILE A 11 21.76 -6.38 -13.75
C ILE A 11 22.62 -7.52 -13.20
N PRO A 12 23.64 -7.22 -12.36
CA PRO A 12 24.54 -8.25 -11.86
C PRO A 12 23.89 -8.98 -10.68
N HIS A 13 23.09 -10.01 -10.96
CA HIS A 13 22.46 -10.84 -9.94
C HIS A 13 23.49 -11.59 -9.08
N ILE A 14 23.15 -11.86 -7.81
CA ILE A 14 24.05 -12.60 -6.90
C ILE A 14 24.04 -14.11 -7.17
N ARG A 15 22.96 -14.63 -7.77
CA ARG A 15 22.75 -16.05 -8.06
C ARG A 15 22.39 -16.22 -9.53
N GLU A 16 23.22 -16.94 -10.28
CA GLU A 16 22.99 -17.23 -11.70
C GLU A 16 22.04 -18.41 -11.90
N THR A 17 22.25 -19.51 -11.17
CA THR A 17 21.42 -20.71 -11.25
C THR A 17 20.30 -20.68 -10.22
N ILE A 18 19.06 -20.65 -10.70
CA ILE A 18 17.84 -20.66 -9.87
C ILE A 18 17.07 -21.97 -10.07
N PRO A 19 16.29 -22.42 -9.06
CA PRO A 19 15.38 -23.55 -9.21
C PRO A 19 14.28 -23.23 -10.23
N SER A 20 13.69 -24.27 -10.81
CA SER A 20 12.49 -24.13 -11.64
C SER A 20 11.30 -23.72 -10.80
N PHE A 21 10.39 -22.96 -11.41
CA PHE A 21 9.13 -22.53 -10.82
C PHE A 21 8.08 -22.42 -11.94
N ASP A 22 6.81 -22.45 -11.56
CA ASP A 22 5.72 -22.18 -12.48
C ASP A 22 5.24 -20.74 -12.35
N VAL A 23 4.69 -20.18 -13.43
CA VAL A 23 3.95 -18.91 -13.39
C VAL A 23 2.49 -19.24 -13.66
N PRO A 24 1.68 -19.50 -12.62
CA PRO A 24 0.30 -19.86 -12.81
C PRO A 24 -0.48 -18.73 -13.47
N ASP A 25 -1.30 -19.08 -14.46
CA ASP A 25 -2.24 -18.15 -15.09
C ASP A 25 -3.26 -17.62 -14.05
N TYR A 26 -3.73 -16.39 -14.25
CA TYR A 26 -4.77 -15.80 -13.40
C TYR A 26 -6.15 -16.27 -13.86
N HIS A 27 -6.56 -17.45 -13.38
CA HIS A 27 -7.83 -18.06 -13.76
C HIS A 27 -9.02 -17.42 -13.05
N GLY A 28 -10.16 -17.39 -13.72
CA GLY A 28 -11.41 -16.88 -13.16
C GLY A 28 -12.54 -16.86 -14.18
N GLN A 29 -13.73 -16.49 -13.71
CA GLN A 29 -14.91 -16.35 -14.55
C GLN A 29 -15.06 -14.91 -15.02
N ARG A 30 -15.39 -14.73 -16.30
CA ARG A 30 -15.73 -13.43 -16.89
C ARG A 30 -17.17 -13.42 -17.37
N TYR A 31 -17.85 -12.31 -17.16
CA TYR A 31 -19.20 -12.09 -17.67
C TYR A 31 -19.47 -10.60 -17.84
N GLU A 32 -20.38 -10.26 -18.75
CA GLU A 32 -20.84 -8.89 -18.95
C GLU A 32 -21.92 -8.55 -17.94
N ALA A 33 -21.82 -7.37 -17.34
CA ALA A 33 -22.83 -6.84 -16.43
C ALA A 33 -23.12 -5.37 -16.71
N LEU A 34 -24.37 -4.97 -16.51
CA LEU A 34 -24.77 -3.56 -16.41
C LEU A 34 -24.75 -3.18 -14.94
N VAL A 35 -23.90 -2.24 -14.55
CA VAL A 35 -23.64 -1.88 -13.16
C VAL A 35 -23.74 -0.36 -12.95
N PRO A 36 -24.05 0.12 -11.74
CA PRO A 36 -23.94 1.54 -11.43
C PRO A 36 -22.52 2.06 -11.71
N ASP A 37 -22.41 3.19 -12.40
CA ASP A 37 -21.13 3.85 -12.70
C ASP A 37 -20.66 4.68 -11.49
N THR A 38 -20.24 3.95 -10.46
CA THR A 38 -19.71 4.45 -9.18
C THR A 38 -18.26 3.97 -8.99
N LEU A 39 -17.62 4.34 -7.88
CA LEU A 39 -16.24 3.90 -7.59
C LEU A 39 -16.16 2.36 -7.57
N ASP A 40 -15.27 1.81 -8.40
CA ASP A 40 -15.16 0.37 -8.62
C ASP A 40 -13.72 -0.09 -8.43
N ILE A 41 -13.46 -0.80 -7.33
CA ILE A 41 -12.09 -1.18 -6.95
C ILE A 41 -11.49 -2.20 -7.92
N GLN A 42 -12.31 -3.03 -8.57
CA GLN A 42 -11.82 -3.97 -9.59
C GLN A 42 -11.26 -3.23 -10.81
N GLU A 43 -11.92 -2.17 -11.26
CA GLU A 43 -11.39 -1.30 -12.34
C GLU A 43 -10.11 -0.59 -11.89
N ARG A 44 -10.07 -0.10 -10.65
CA ARG A 44 -8.89 0.58 -10.06
C ARG A 44 -7.69 -0.36 -9.99
N ALA A 45 -7.92 -1.63 -9.64
CA ALA A 45 -6.90 -2.68 -9.65
C ALA A 45 -6.42 -3.02 -11.07
N ALA A 46 -7.33 -3.08 -12.06
CA ALA A 46 -6.94 -3.29 -13.46
C ALA A 46 -6.02 -2.16 -13.95
N LEU A 47 -6.38 -0.90 -13.63
CA LEU A 47 -5.58 0.27 -13.96
C LEU A 47 -4.21 0.24 -13.25
N ALA A 48 -4.19 -0.18 -11.99
CA ALA A 48 -2.97 -0.32 -11.20
C ALA A 48 -1.97 -1.31 -11.81
N VAL A 49 -2.40 -2.33 -12.57
CA VAL A 49 -1.47 -3.21 -13.30
C VAL A 49 -0.61 -2.40 -14.28
N ASN A 50 -1.17 -1.42 -15.00
CA ASN A 50 -0.37 -0.49 -15.81
C ASN A 50 0.55 0.38 -14.93
N GLY A 51 0.06 0.87 -13.79
CA GLY A 51 0.86 1.66 -12.85
C GLY A 51 2.04 0.89 -12.22
N LEU A 52 1.94 -0.44 -12.14
CA LEU A 52 2.99 -1.32 -11.62
C LEU A 52 3.97 -1.78 -12.70
N THR A 53 3.48 -2.03 -13.91
CA THR A 53 4.31 -2.59 -15.00
C THR A 53 4.83 -1.53 -15.96
N GLY A 54 4.13 -0.41 -16.11
CA GLY A 54 4.49 0.69 -17.01
C GLY A 54 5.79 1.42 -16.65
N PRO A 55 6.06 1.83 -15.40
CA PRO A 55 7.25 2.61 -15.04
C PRO A 55 8.49 1.74 -14.83
N THR A 56 8.65 0.66 -15.60
CA THR A 56 9.74 -0.33 -15.45
C THR A 56 10.65 -0.37 -16.68
N ASP A 57 11.90 -0.78 -16.51
CA ASP A 57 12.88 -0.84 -17.60
C ASP A 57 13.01 -2.26 -18.15
N PRO A 58 12.43 -2.58 -19.33
CA PRO A 58 12.49 -3.92 -19.90
C PRO A 58 13.91 -4.38 -20.23
N ASP A 59 14.86 -3.47 -20.47
CA ASP A 59 16.26 -3.81 -20.77
C ASP A 59 17.06 -4.13 -19.49
N LYS A 60 16.44 -3.95 -18.31
CA LYS A 60 17.04 -4.15 -16.98
C LYS A 60 16.18 -5.02 -16.09
N ASP A 61 15.67 -6.14 -16.62
CA ASP A 61 14.80 -7.08 -15.88
C ASP A 61 13.53 -6.40 -15.31
N TYR A 62 12.96 -5.46 -16.06
CA TYR A 62 11.84 -4.62 -15.62
C TYR A 62 12.14 -3.89 -14.31
N LEU A 63 13.38 -3.37 -14.16
CA LEU A 63 13.77 -2.58 -13.00
C LEU A 63 12.92 -1.30 -12.91
N LEU A 64 12.39 -1.01 -11.73
CA LEU A 64 11.58 0.18 -11.49
C LEU A 64 12.39 1.47 -11.75
N TYR A 65 11.79 2.42 -12.49
CA TYR A 65 12.22 3.82 -12.45
C TYR A 65 11.53 4.51 -11.27
N PHE A 66 12.16 4.59 -10.10
CA PHE A 66 11.45 4.99 -8.88
C PHE A 66 10.80 6.38 -8.93
N ARG A 67 11.42 7.35 -9.62
CA ARG A 67 10.98 8.76 -9.61
C ARG A 67 10.46 9.20 -10.97
N VAL A 68 9.30 9.87 -10.95
CA VAL A 68 8.67 10.46 -12.14
C VAL A 68 8.62 11.98 -12.00
N LEU A 69 9.22 12.66 -12.96
CA LEU A 69 9.32 14.12 -13.01
C LEU A 69 8.38 14.66 -14.08
N PHE A 70 7.10 14.79 -13.73
CA PHE A 70 6.05 15.35 -14.60
C PHE A 70 6.28 16.81 -15.00
N SER A 71 6.93 17.56 -14.11
CA SER A 71 7.25 18.96 -14.33
C SER A 71 8.53 19.17 -15.16
N ALA A 72 9.29 18.11 -15.47
CA ALA A 72 10.44 18.20 -16.38
C ALA A 72 9.99 18.41 -17.84
N HIS A 73 10.88 18.94 -18.68
CA HIS A 73 10.64 19.09 -20.11
C HIS A 73 11.78 18.47 -20.96
N PRO A 74 11.55 17.33 -21.63
CA PRO A 74 10.32 16.52 -21.59
C PRO A 74 10.09 15.88 -20.20
N PRO A 75 8.86 15.44 -19.87
CA PRO A 75 8.62 14.61 -18.71
C PRO A 75 9.54 13.38 -18.73
N MET A 76 10.08 12.99 -17.58
CA MET A 76 11.04 11.90 -17.48
C MET A 76 10.77 10.97 -16.30
N MET A 77 11.16 9.71 -16.44
CA MET A 77 11.36 8.79 -15.33
C MET A 77 12.84 8.53 -15.15
N ARG A 78 13.26 8.27 -13.92
CA ARG A 78 14.66 8.02 -13.60
C ARG A 78 14.87 6.95 -12.56
N HIS A 79 15.95 6.21 -12.76
CA HIS A 79 16.51 5.31 -11.79
C HIS A 79 17.19 6.09 -10.65
N GLU A 80 17.13 5.55 -9.45
CA GLU A 80 17.83 6.08 -8.27
C GLU A 80 18.04 5.00 -7.19
N THR A 81 18.58 5.39 -6.03
CA THR A 81 18.87 4.48 -4.91
C THR A 81 17.62 3.78 -4.35
N SER A 82 16.43 4.28 -4.67
CA SER A 82 15.14 3.79 -4.21
C SER A 82 14.47 2.80 -5.17
N ASP A 83 15.11 2.43 -6.29
CA ASP A 83 14.60 1.42 -7.23
C ASP A 83 14.31 0.08 -6.55
N ILE A 84 14.98 -0.20 -5.42
CA ILE A 84 14.69 -1.33 -4.51
C ILE A 84 13.20 -1.40 -4.08
N CYS A 85 12.44 -0.30 -4.17
CA CYS A 85 10.99 -0.29 -4.00
C CYS A 85 10.23 -1.20 -4.98
N GLN A 86 10.88 -1.69 -6.04
CA GLN A 86 10.34 -2.74 -6.91
C GLN A 86 9.85 -3.96 -6.12
N THR A 87 10.43 -4.30 -4.96
CA THR A 87 9.91 -5.42 -4.15
C THR A 87 8.44 -5.22 -3.76
N LYS A 88 7.98 -3.97 -3.57
CA LYS A 88 6.56 -3.67 -3.30
C LYS A 88 5.69 -3.92 -4.53
N PHE A 89 6.24 -3.71 -5.72
CA PHE A 89 5.54 -3.97 -6.97
C PHE A 89 5.42 -5.47 -7.23
N MET A 90 6.48 -6.22 -6.91
CA MET A 90 6.50 -7.68 -6.97
C MET A 90 5.45 -8.31 -6.05
N GLU A 91 5.22 -7.72 -4.87
CA GLU A 91 4.12 -8.11 -3.96
C GLU A 91 2.75 -7.73 -4.54
N ALA A 92 2.57 -6.48 -4.99
CA ALA A 92 1.26 -5.97 -5.35
C ALA A 92 0.74 -6.42 -6.72
N LEU A 93 1.62 -6.69 -7.69
CA LEU A 93 1.23 -7.09 -9.05
C LEU A 93 0.34 -8.34 -9.07
N PRO A 94 0.72 -9.48 -8.47
CA PRO A 94 -0.14 -10.65 -8.45
C PRO A 94 -1.49 -10.38 -7.75
N LEU A 95 -1.51 -9.56 -6.71
CA LEU A 95 -2.76 -9.18 -6.01
C LEU A 95 -3.69 -8.35 -6.91
N MET A 96 -3.16 -7.38 -7.67
CA MET A 96 -3.95 -6.61 -8.63
C MET A 96 -4.50 -7.48 -9.75
N ARG A 97 -3.72 -8.45 -10.23
CA ARG A 97 -4.18 -9.43 -11.23
C ARG A 97 -5.25 -10.37 -10.68
N LEU A 98 -5.15 -10.81 -9.41
CA LEU A 98 -6.22 -11.59 -8.75
C LEU A 98 -7.51 -10.78 -8.59
N ALA A 99 -7.42 -9.50 -8.19
CA ALA A 99 -8.59 -8.67 -8.00
C ALA A 99 -9.31 -8.29 -9.32
N SER A 100 -8.57 -8.20 -10.43
CA SER A 100 -9.06 -7.65 -11.71
C SER A 100 -9.09 -8.61 -12.90
N GLY A 101 -8.31 -9.68 -12.84
CA GLY A 101 -8.01 -10.55 -13.97
C GLY A 101 -7.18 -9.88 -15.05
N SER A 102 -6.61 -8.68 -14.83
CA SER A 102 -5.82 -8.00 -15.87
C SER A 102 -4.59 -8.83 -16.25
N ASP A 103 -4.43 -9.10 -17.54
CA ASP A 103 -3.31 -9.82 -18.16
C ASP A 103 -2.32 -8.85 -18.84
N GLN A 104 -2.48 -7.54 -18.63
CA GLN A 104 -1.62 -6.53 -19.24
C GLN A 104 -0.15 -6.77 -18.85
N ASN A 105 0.76 -6.67 -19.83
CA ASN A 105 2.21 -6.87 -19.68
C ASN A 105 2.55 -8.21 -18.97
N PRO A 106 2.12 -9.36 -19.52
CA PRO A 106 2.25 -10.66 -18.85
C PRO A 106 3.72 -11.12 -18.73
N ASP A 107 4.62 -10.54 -19.52
CA ASP A 107 6.05 -10.87 -19.52
C ASP A 107 6.78 -10.41 -18.23
N VAL A 108 6.18 -9.51 -17.44
CA VAL A 108 6.81 -8.98 -16.22
C VAL A 108 6.88 -10.02 -15.11
N ASP A 109 5.79 -10.77 -14.90
CA ASP A 109 5.64 -11.77 -13.84
C ASP A 109 6.77 -12.83 -13.85
N PRO A 110 7.06 -13.54 -14.97
CA PRO A 110 8.16 -14.50 -15.00
C PRO A 110 9.53 -13.88 -14.72
N VAL A 111 9.78 -12.65 -15.19
CA VAL A 111 11.07 -11.95 -14.97
C VAL A 111 11.23 -11.57 -13.50
N TRP A 112 10.19 -11.05 -12.86
CA TRP A 112 10.23 -10.69 -11.44
C TRP A 112 10.25 -11.91 -10.52
N MET A 113 9.54 -12.98 -10.84
CA MET A 113 9.63 -14.26 -10.11
C MET A 113 11.05 -14.83 -10.20
N ALA A 114 11.68 -14.82 -11.38
CA ALA A 114 13.08 -15.17 -11.53
C ALA A 114 14.02 -14.23 -10.76
N THR A 115 13.75 -12.92 -10.77
CA THR A 115 14.52 -11.91 -10.03
C THR A 115 14.47 -12.15 -8.51
N ALA A 116 13.30 -12.52 -7.96
CA ALA A 116 13.17 -12.89 -6.56
C ALA A 116 14.15 -14.02 -6.18
N LEU A 117 14.25 -15.06 -7.02
CA LEU A 117 15.16 -16.18 -6.78
C LEU A 117 16.63 -15.80 -7.02
N ARG A 118 16.92 -14.98 -8.04
CA ARG A 118 18.28 -14.53 -8.40
C ARG A 118 18.90 -13.57 -7.38
N THR A 119 18.09 -12.93 -6.56
CA THR A 119 18.54 -12.05 -5.48
C THR A 119 18.86 -12.81 -4.18
N LEU A 120 18.49 -14.09 -4.06
CA LEU A 120 18.80 -14.88 -2.87
C LEU A 120 20.28 -15.31 -2.85
N GLY A 121 20.99 -14.86 -1.81
CA GLY A 121 22.37 -15.22 -1.56
C GLY A 121 22.55 -16.61 -0.93
N PRO A 122 23.80 -17.06 -0.73
CA PRO A 122 24.10 -18.36 -0.13
C PRO A 122 23.64 -18.45 1.33
N ASP A 123 23.59 -17.33 2.05
CA ASP A 123 23.08 -17.23 3.44
C ASP A 123 21.55 -17.04 3.52
N GLY A 124 20.85 -17.12 2.38
CA GLY A 124 19.39 -17.01 2.29
C GLY A 124 18.87 -15.58 2.25
N LEU A 125 19.71 -14.56 2.48
CA LEU A 125 19.28 -13.17 2.43
C LEU A 125 19.05 -12.69 1.00
N VAL A 126 18.21 -11.66 0.86
CA VAL A 126 17.86 -11.04 -0.44
C VAL A 126 18.81 -9.86 -0.70
N TYR A 127 19.63 -9.98 -1.73
CA TYR A 127 20.67 -9.01 -2.10
C TYR A 127 20.33 -8.28 -3.39
N TRP A 128 20.34 -6.95 -3.30
CA TRP A 128 20.22 -6.06 -4.45
C TRP A 128 21.61 -5.54 -4.86
N PRO A 129 21.90 -5.46 -6.17
CA PRO A 129 23.20 -5.01 -6.64
C PRO A 129 23.42 -3.51 -6.45
N ALA A 130 24.69 -3.14 -6.27
CA ALA A 130 25.14 -1.77 -6.46
C ALA A 130 25.14 -1.45 -7.95
N LEU A 131 24.48 -0.36 -8.34
CA LEU A 131 24.32 0.05 -9.74
C LEU A 131 25.00 1.41 -9.99
N PRO A 132 25.28 1.79 -11.25
CA PRO A 132 25.92 3.08 -11.56
C PRO A 132 25.21 4.29 -10.94
N TRP A 133 23.88 4.28 -10.88
CA TRP A 133 23.03 5.30 -10.26
C TRP A 133 22.70 5.02 -8.78
N ALA A 134 23.00 3.82 -8.29
CA ALA A 134 22.65 3.36 -6.95
C ALA A 134 23.80 2.57 -6.31
N LYS A 135 24.92 3.23 -6.06
CA LYS A 135 26.09 2.61 -5.39
C LYS A 135 25.78 2.11 -3.98
N LYS A 136 24.86 2.77 -3.29
CA LYS A 136 24.27 2.33 -2.01
C LYS A 136 22.76 2.52 -2.09
N LEU A 137 22.02 1.55 -1.55
CA LEU A 137 20.57 1.53 -1.62
C LEU A 137 19.93 2.39 -0.53
N SER A 138 18.77 2.96 -0.84
CA SER A 138 17.93 3.67 0.14
C SER A 138 17.57 2.73 1.29
N TRP A 139 17.40 3.28 2.50
CA TRP A 139 17.14 2.55 3.76
C TRP A 139 18.22 1.54 4.19
N GLY A 140 19.28 1.36 3.39
CA GLY A 140 20.36 0.43 3.68
C GLY A 140 21.50 1.04 4.49
N ARG A 141 21.33 2.21 5.10
CA ARG A 141 22.38 2.83 5.93
C ARG A 141 22.06 2.65 7.42
N PRO A 142 23.08 2.61 8.29
CA PRO A 142 24.50 2.38 7.97
C PRO A 142 24.76 0.98 7.37
N SER A 143 25.77 0.88 6.49
CA SER A 143 26.21 -0.37 5.83
C SER A 143 27.67 -0.32 5.36
N PRO A 144 28.34 -1.49 5.28
CA PRO A 144 29.70 -1.60 4.72
C PRO A 144 29.74 -1.29 3.22
N GLU A 145 30.94 -1.17 2.65
CA GLU A 145 31.10 -1.12 1.19
C GLU A 145 30.92 -2.52 0.58
N GLY A 146 30.30 -2.61 -0.60
CA GLY A 146 30.06 -3.87 -1.27
C GLY A 146 29.45 -3.70 -2.66
N LYS A 147 29.29 -4.82 -3.35
CA LYS A 147 28.64 -4.87 -4.68
C LYS A 147 27.18 -5.30 -4.60
N HIS A 148 26.75 -5.81 -3.45
CA HIS A 148 25.43 -6.35 -3.20
C HIS A 148 25.03 -6.06 -1.77
N TYR A 149 23.76 -5.71 -1.57
CA TYR A 149 23.24 -5.23 -0.30
C TYR A 149 21.92 -5.93 0.06
N ALA A 150 21.91 -6.62 1.19
CA ALA A 150 20.71 -7.08 1.84
C ALA A 150 20.20 -6.00 2.80
N VAL A 151 19.25 -5.19 2.34
CA VAL A 151 18.56 -4.19 3.17
C VAL A 151 17.46 -4.90 3.96
N VAL A 152 17.54 -4.95 5.29
CA VAL A 152 16.70 -5.82 6.13
C VAL A 152 15.20 -5.62 5.91
N ALA A 153 14.77 -4.36 5.72
CA ALA A 153 13.39 -4.02 5.41
C ALA A 153 12.91 -4.64 4.09
N PHE A 154 13.78 -4.72 3.09
CA PHE A 154 13.47 -5.23 1.76
C PHE A 154 13.65 -6.75 1.63
N VAL A 155 14.41 -7.38 2.53
CA VAL A 155 14.32 -8.84 2.75
C VAL A 155 12.90 -9.19 3.22
N GLY A 156 12.36 -8.43 4.18
CA GLY A 156 10.97 -8.55 4.63
C GLY A 156 9.95 -8.40 3.50
N ARG A 157 10.05 -7.33 2.71
CA ARG A 157 9.15 -7.11 1.56
C ARG A 157 9.26 -8.20 0.49
N MET A 158 10.45 -8.74 0.27
CA MET A 158 10.61 -9.87 -0.63
C MET A 158 9.99 -11.16 -0.08
N ILE A 159 10.06 -11.40 1.24
CA ILE A 159 9.33 -12.51 1.87
C ILE A 159 7.82 -12.38 1.61
N SER A 160 7.24 -11.18 1.74
CA SER A 160 5.85 -10.94 1.37
C SER A 160 5.57 -11.32 -0.10
N ALA A 161 6.36 -10.81 -1.05
CA ALA A 161 6.19 -11.14 -2.46
C ALA A 161 6.30 -12.65 -2.75
N MET A 162 7.33 -13.31 -2.22
CA MET A 162 7.52 -14.75 -2.36
C MET A 162 6.42 -15.56 -1.67
N THR A 163 5.80 -15.05 -0.61
CA THR A 163 4.65 -15.69 0.04
C THR A 163 3.44 -15.70 -0.89
N VAL A 164 3.18 -14.61 -1.63
CA VAL A 164 2.14 -14.61 -2.67
C VAL A 164 2.50 -15.61 -3.77
N TYR A 165 3.76 -15.66 -4.22
CA TYR A 165 4.19 -16.65 -5.22
C TYR A 165 4.03 -18.09 -4.72
N MET A 166 4.36 -18.37 -3.46
CA MET A 166 4.15 -19.67 -2.81
C MET A 166 2.68 -20.08 -2.79
N LEU A 167 1.77 -19.15 -2.48
CA LEU A 167 0.33 -19.45 -2.44
C LEU A 167 -0.22 -19.79 -3.83
N ARG A 168 0.35 -19.20 -4.89
CA ARG A 168 -0.04 -19.47 -6.28
C ARG A 168 0.65 -20.71 -6.87
N ASP A 169 1.93 -20.89 -6.55
CA ASP A 169 2.77 -22.02 -6.98
C ASP A 169 3.25 -22.83 -5.74
N PRO A 170 2.37 -23.62 -5.11
CA PRO A 170 2.70 -24.33 -3.87
C PRO A 170 3.69 -25.49 -4.06
N GLN A 171 3.91 -25.94 -5.31
CA GLN A 171 4.90 -26.97 -5.64
C GLN A 171 6.27 -26.39 -6.00
N GLY A 172 6.33 -25.07 -6.20
CA GLY A 172 7.54 -24.33 -6.49
C GLY A 172 8.53 -24.25 -5.32
N PRO A 173 9.66 -23.57 -5.53
CA PRO A 173 10.76 -23.50 -4.57
C PRO A 173 10.47 -22.57 -3.39
N TRP A 174 9.41 -21.77 -3.47
CA TRP A 174 9.18 -20.56 -2.68
C TRP A 174 9.23 -20.80 -1.18
N ARG A 175 8.52 -21.82 -0.67
CA ARG A 175 8.51 -22.11 0.77
C ARG A 175 9.92 -22.32 1.31
N SER A 176 10.69 -23.21 0.67
CA SER A 176 12.05 -23.54 1.12
C SER A 176 12.99 -22.34 1.05
N GLU A 177 12.84 -21.49 0.04
CA GLU A 177 13.65 -20.28 -0.12
C GLU A 177 13.28 -19.19 0.88
N ILE A 178 11.99 -19.05 1.22
CA ILE A 178 11.54 -18.15 2.30
C ILE A 178 12.05 -18.64 3.65
N GLU A 179 11.96 -19.95 3.96
CA GLU A 179 12.49 -20.51 5.20
C GLU A 179 13.99 -20.21 5.34
N ARG A 180 14.78 -20.33 4.26
CA ARG A 180 16.19 -19.91 4.24
C ARG A 180 16.35 -18.42 4.51
N ALA A 181 15.53 -17.56 3.94
CA ALA A 181 15.57 -16.11 4.19
C ALA A 181 15.25 -15.77 5.66
N VAL A 182 14.27 -16.46 6.26
CA VAL A 182 13.95 -16.33 7.69
C VAL A 182 15.13 -16.76 8.57
N GLN A 183 15.79 -17.87 8.23
CA GLN A 183 17.00 -18.31 8.94
C GLN A 183 18.16 -17.32 8.78
N GLY A 184 18.35 -16.77 7.58
CA GLY A 184 19.32 -15.70 7.33
C GLY A 184 19.06 -14.47 8.20
N LEU A 185 17.81 -14.02 8.28
CA LEU A 185 17.40 -12.91 9.15
C LEU A 185 17.62 -13.20 10.64
N ASN A 186 17.24 -14.38 11.12
CA ASN A 186 17.54 -14.82 12.49
C ASN A 186 19.05 -14.81 12.76
N GLY A 187 19.86 -15.23 11.78
CA GLY A 187 21.31 -15.17 11.86
C GLY A 187 21.89 -13.76 11.93
N LEU A 188 21.18 -12.74 11.43
CA LEU A 188 21.57 -11.33 11.53
C LEU A 188 21.12 -10.64 12.82
N ALA A 189 19.99 -11.08 13.38
CA ALA A 189 19.37 -10.43 14.51
C ALA A 189 20.21 -10.61 15.79
N ILE A 190 20.30 -9.54 16.58
CA ILE A 190 20.81 -9.60 17.95
C ILE A 190 19.61 -9.85 18.85
N HIS A 191 19.58 -11.00 19.50
CA HIS A 191 18.51 -11.40 20.41
C HIS A 191 18.81 -10.94 21.85
N GLN A 192 17.83 -10.34 22.50
CA GLN A 192 17.89 -9.82 23.86
C GLN A 192 16.67 -10.31 24.65
N GLY A 193 16.71 -11.56 25.10
CA GLY A 193 15.58 -12.18 25.80
C GLY A 193 14.32 -12.23 24.92
N ASP A 194 13.35 -11.38 25.25
CA ASP A 194 12.03 -11.33 24.61
C ASP A 194 11.98 -10.42 23.36
N TYR A 195 12.99 -9.61 23.07
CA TYR A 195 13.06 -8.80 21.84
C TYR A 195 14.31 -9.09 20.99
N ALA A 196 14.32 -8.55 19.77
CA ALA A 196 15.48 -8.62 18.88
C ALA A 196 15.54 -7.38 17.99
N TYR A 197 16.73 -7.07 17.48
CA TYR A 197 16.94 -5.97 16.53
C TYR A 197 18.04 -6.31 15.54
N PHE A 198 18.04 -5.61 14.40
CA PHE A 198 19.15 -5.68 13.44
C PHE A 198 20.17 -4.60 13.76
N PRO A 199 21.47 -4.92 13.84
CA PRO A 199 22.49 -3.93 14.20
C PRO A 199 22.77 -2.90 13.09
N GLN A 200 22.32 -3.14 11.86
CA GLN A 200 22.61 -2.31 10.70
C GLN A 200 21.42 -2.28 9.72
N GLY A 201 21.38 -1.26 8.85
CA GLY A 201 20.34 -1.14 7.84
C GLY A 201 20.54 -2.08 6.65
N ALA A 202 21.80 -2.34 6.26
CA ALA A 202 22.11 -3.33 5.24
C ALA A 202 23.41 -4.10 5.46
N PHE A 203 23.46 -5.30 4.88
CA PHE A 203 24.55 -6.24 4.97
C PHE A 203 25.06 -6.60 3.57
N THR A 204 26.37 -6.85 3.45
CA THR A 204 26.98 -7.38 2.22
C THR A 204 27.23 -8.88 2.39
N PRO A 205 27.32 -9.68 1.31
CA PRO A 205 27.48 -11.14 1.41
C PRO A 205 28.63 -11.57 2.32
N ASP A 206 29.82 -10.99 2.11
CA ASP A 206 31.04 -11.29 2.88
C ASP A 206 31.30 -10.27 4.01
N GLY A 207 30.32 -9.41 4.30
CA GLY A 207 30.43 -8.34 5.29
C GLY A 207 30.38 -8.84 6.73
N PRO A 208 30.82 -8.00 7.70
CA PRO A 208 30.75 -8.34 9.11
C PRO A 208 29.31 -8.65 9.54
N ARG A 209 29.17 -9.61 10.46
CA ARG A 209 27.92 -10.01 11.11
C ARG A 209 28.02 -9.70 12.60
N PRO A 210 27.74 -8.46 13.04
CA PRO A 210 27.91 -8.07 14.44
C PRO A 210 27.04 -8.93 15.35
N ARG A 211 27.63 -9.47 16.42
CA ARG A 211 26.93 -10.24 17.46
C ARG A 211 26.62 -9.40 18.70
N ALA A 212 27.27 -8.24 18.83
CA ALA A 212 27.02 -7.23 19.85
C ALA A 212 27.18 -5.85 19.19
N ALA A 213 26.20 -4.97 19.38
CA ALA A 213 26.16 -3.62 18.84
C ALA A 213 25.20 -2.75 19.66
N GLU A 214 25.30 -1.43 19.54
CA GLU A 214 24.23 -0.56 20.04
C GLU A 214 22.94 -0.84 19.27
N MET A 215 21.83 -0.84 20.00
CA MET A 215 20.50 -1.01 19.43
C MET A 215 20.11 0.26 18.64
N PRO A 216 19.67 0.14 17.37
CA PRO A 216 19.15 1.29 16.64
C PRO A 216 17.91 1.88 17.33
N LEU A 217 17.70 3.19 17.19
CA LEU A 217 16.58 3.91 17.80
C LEU A 217 15.92 4.85 16.78
N GLY A 218 14.73 5.35 17.12
CA GLY A 218 13.98 6.27 16.27
C GLY A 218 13.68 5.66 14.91
N ILE A 219 13.85 6.44 13.84
CA ILE A 219 13.55 6.00 12.47
C ILE A 219 14.37 4.79 12.01
N TRP A 220 15.54 4.54 12.61
CA TRP A 220 16.34 3.37 12.26
C TRP A 220 15.74 2.07 12.82
N SER A 221 15.04 2.14 13.95
CA SER A 221 14.27 1.01 14.47
C SER A 221 13.13 0.62 13.54
N SER A 222 12.52 1.60 12.86
CA SER A 222 11.34 1.39 12.02
C SER A 222 11.59 0.43 10.87
N LEU A 223 12.84 0.31 10.39
CA LEU A 223 13.24 -0.64 9.35
C LEU A 223 12.85 -2.09 9.69
N ALA A 224 12.83 -2.44 10.99
CA ALA A 224 12.37 -3.74 11.44
C ALA A 224 10.89 -3.99 11.12
N GLY A 225 10.05 -2.95 11.03
CA GLY A 225 8.61 -3.07 10.79
C GLY A 225 8.25 -3.69 9.43
N TRP A 226 9.00 -3.35 8.37
CA TRP A 226 8.83 -4.00 7.06
C TRP A 226 9.23 -5.47 7.11
N THR A 227 10.26 -5.81 7.90
CA THR A 227 10.65 -7.20 8.16
C THR A 227 9.59 -7.94 8.96
N THR A 228 9.06 -7.34 10.03
CA THR A 228 7.96 -7.90 10.83
C THR A 228 6.76 -8.25 9.97
N GLN A 229 6.35 -7.37 9.06
CA GLN A 229 5.22 -7.64 8.17
C GLN A 229 5.46 -8.87 7.27
N GLY A 230 6.62 -8.96 6.61
CA GLY A 230 6.93 -10.11 5.76
C GLY A 230 6.96 -11.43 6.53
N LEU A 231 7.57 -11.43 7.71
CA LEU A 231 7.60 -12.59 8.60
C LEU A 231 6.19 -12.98 9.05
N ALA A 232 5.33 -12.01 9.40
CA ALA A 232 3.95 -12.25 9.80
C ALA A 232 3.11 -12.85 8.67
N HIS A 233 3.24 -12.34 7.43
CA HIS A 233 2.55 -12.92 6.27
C HIS A 233 2.94 -14.39 6.06
N PHE A 234 4.24 -14.71 6.11
CA PHE A 234 4.71 -16.08 5.93
C PHE A 234 4.28 -16.98 7.10
N TYR A 235 4.35 -16.49 8.34
CA TYR A 235 3.89 -17.21 9.52
C TYR A 235 2.40 -17.54 9.41
N ARG A 236 1.56 -16.55 9.10
CA ARG A 236 0.12 -16.73 8.88
C ARG A 236 -0.18 -17.78 7.81
N ALA A 237 0.57 -17.77 6.71
CA ALA A 237 0.36 -18.68 5.59
C ALA A 237 0.82 -20.13 5.87
N THR A 238 1.75 -20.36 6.81
CA THR A 238 2.45 -21.66 6.92
C THR A 238 2.54 -22.25 8.32
N GLY A 239 2.35 -21.45 9.37
CA GLY A 239 2.67 -21.81 10.74
C GLY A 239 4.17 -21.98 11.00
N TYR A 240 5.06 -21.42 10.16
CA TYR A 240 6.51 -21.58 10.35
C TYR A 240 7.00 -20.78 11.57
N GLU A 241 7.06 -21.45 12.72
CA GLU A 241 7.39 -20.87 14.03
C GLU A 241 8.61 -19.93 14.05
N PRO A 242 9.75 -20.21 13.40
CA PRO A 242 10.88 -19.29 13.40
C PRO A 242 10.58 -17.90 12.79
N ALA A 243 9.58 -17.80 11.90
CA ALA A 243 9.12 -16.52 11.39
C ALA A 243 8.25 -15.78 12.42
N GLY A 244 7.32 -16.49 13.05
CA GLY A 244 6.44 -15.94 14.10
C GLY A 244 7.24 -15.46 15.32
N GLU A 245 8.19 -16.25 15.80
CA GLU A 245 9.08 -15.89 16.91
C GLU A 245 9.90 -14.63 16.62
N LEU A 246 10.51 -14.55 15.44
CA LEU A 246 11.30 -13.37 15.05
C LEU A 246 10.39 -12.15 14.88
N ALA A 247 9.22 -12.29 14.23
CA ALA A 247 8.25 -11.20 14.09
C ALA A 247 7.83 -10.64 15.45
N GLY A 248 7.52 -11.51 16.43
CA GLY A 248 7.14 -11.08 17.78
C GLY A 248 8.26 -10.37 18.52
N LYS A 249 9.50 -10.86 18.39
CA LYS A 249 10.68 -10.19 18.96
C LYS A 249 10.92 -8.80 18.36
N LEU A 250 10.76 -8.65 17.05
CA LEU A 250 10.87 -7.37 16.36
C LEU A 250 9.70 -6.42 16.72
N ALA A 251 8.48 -6.93 16.86
CA ALA A 251 7.31 -6.15 17.28
C ALA A 251 7.47 -5.59 18.71
N ARG A 252 7.95 -6.40 19.65
CA ARG A 252 8.27 -5.94 21.02
C ARG A 252 9.42 -4.92 21.04
N TYR A 253 10.42 -5.12 20.19
CA TYR A 253 11.48 -4.13 19.99
C TYR A 253 10.90 -2.78 19.53
N LEU A 254 10.06 -2.76 18.49
CA LEU A 254 9.44 -1.54 17.97
C LEU A 254 8.58 -0.83 19.03
N ARG A 255 7.74 -1.59 19.74
CA ARG A 255 6.84 -1.06 20.78
C ARG A 255 7.58 -0.43 21.95
N SER A 256 8.56 -1.13 22.52
CA SER A 256 9.06 -0.83 23.87
C SER A 256 10.51 -0.36 23.92
N HIS A 257 11.31 -0.65 22.89
CA HIS A 257 12.77 -0.48 22.93
C HIS A 257 13.30 0.46 21.84
N GLY A 258 12.63 0.54 20.68
CA GLY A 258 13.05 1.37 19.56
C GLY A 258 12.93 2.88 19.78
N ALA A 259 12.31 3.32 20.88
CA ALA A 259 12.02 4.73 21.17
C ALA A 259 11.35 5.45 19.99
N TYR A 260 10.42 4.73 19.34
CA TYR A 260 9.73 5.14 18.13
C TYR A 260 8.24 5.40 18.35
N TYR A 261 7.67 4.68 19.32
CA TYR A 261 6.33 4.93 19.83
C TYR A 261 6.39 5.29 21.31
N GLY A 262 5.49 6.18 21.73
CA GLY A 262 5.22 6.45 23.13
C GLY A 262 4.50 5.26 23.78
N PRO A 263 4.49 5.20 25.12
CA PRO A 263 3.88 4.07 25.82
C PRO A 263 2.36 3.96 25.53
N GLN A 264 1.70 5.06 25.15
CA GLN A 264 0.27 5.09 24.84
C GLN A 264 0.02 5.09 23.33
N GLY A 265 1.04 4.77 22.54
CA GLY A 265 0.98 4.64 21.10
C GLY A 265 1.27 5.91 20.31
N GLU A 266 1.68 7.01 20.96
CA GLU A 266 2.01 8.26 20.28
C GLU A 266 3.18 8.09 19.30
N LEU A 267 3.13 8.73 18.13
CA LEU A 267 4.25 8.69 17.19
C LEU A 267 5.36 9.64 17.67
N LEU A 268 6.58 9.14 17.82
CA LEU A 268 7.70 9.93 18.32
C LEU A 268 8.54 10.51 17.17
N ARG A 269 9.41 11.47 17.50
CA ARG A 269 10.30 12.09 16.51
C ARG A 269 11.31 11.07 15.97
N ASN A 270 11.65 11.22 14.68
CA ASN A 270 12.53 10.30 13.96
C ASN A 270 13.95 10.19 14.55
N TYR A 271 14.43 11.20 15.29
CA TYR A 271 15.76 11.19 15.88
C TYR A 271 15.73 11.17 17.41
N VAL A 272 16.43 10.19 17.98
CA VAL A 272 16.76 10.12 19.40
C VAL A 272 18.22 10.57 19.56
N PRO A 273 18.51 11.67 20.27
CA PRO A 273 19.87 12.12 20.48
C PRO A 273 20.67 11.10 21.31
N PRO A 274 21.96 10.88 21.02
CA PRO A 274 22.80 9.98 21.81
C PRO A 274 22.89 10.45 23.25
N ARG A 275 22.97 9.50 24.19
CA ARG A 275 23.19 9.82 25.61
C ARG A 275 24.55 10.52 25.78
N PRO A 276 24.67 11.55 26.62
CA PRO A 276 25.96 12.17 26.92
C PRO A 276 26.96 11.14 27.44
N ARG A 277 28.19 11.16 26.90
CA ARG A 277 29.28 10.22 27.26
C ARG A 277 29.64 10.19 28.75
N GLU A 278 29.27 11.22 29.52
CA GLU A 278 29.55 11.31 30.96
C GLU A 278 28.76 10.31 31.81
N GLN A 279 27.79 9.59 31.24
CA GLN A 279 27.05 8.50 31.90
C GLN A 279 27.40 7.09 31.39
N ALA A 280 28.36 6.97 30.46
CA ALA A 280 28.83 5.67 29.97
C ALA A 280 29.92 5.13 30.91
N SER A 281 29.53 4.37 31.95
CA SER A 281 30.47 3.56 32.72
C SER A 281 31.04 2.45 31.84
N GLY A 282 32.30 2.09 32.08
CA GLY A 282 33.08 1.14 31.26
C GLY A 282 32.34 -0.17 30.97
N GLU A 283 32.61 -0.69 29.76
CA GLU A 283 31.95 -1.78 29.01
C GLU A 283 30.86 -1.32 28.01
N ASP A 284 30.25 -0.14 28.19
CA ASP A 284 29.21 0.40 27.29
C ASP A 284 29.72 1.33 26.16
N VAL A 285 30.80 0.94 25.48
CA VAL A 285 31.24 1.64 24.24
C VAL A 285 31.33 0.63 23.12
N TYR A 286 30.18 0.27 22.56
CA TYR A 286 30.15 -0.50 21.33
C TYR A 286 30.51 0.43 20.16
N PRO A 287 31.41 0.04 19.24
CA PRO A 287 32.00 0.93 18.25
C PRO A 287 31.05 1.33 17.10
N TYR A 288 29.73 1.40 17.32
CA TYR A 288 28.76 1.55 16.25
C TYR A 288 27.84 2.76 16.42
N ASN A 289 27.73 3.54 15.36
CA ASN A 289 26.88 4.72 15.27
C ASN A 289 25.44 4.26 14.95
N PRO A 290 24.42 4.58 15.77
CA PRO A 290 23.01 4.15 15.57
C PRO A 290 22.39 4.65 14.25
N GLY A 291 23.15 5.45 13.49
CA GLY A 291 22.84 5.97 12.17
C GLY A 291 23.11 7.46 12.15
N PRO A 292 23.38 8.06 10.98
CA PRO A 292 23.54 9.52 10.91
C PRO A 292 22.25 10.20 11.40
N PRO A 293 22.33 11.42 11.99
CA PRO A 293 21.15 12.23 12.24
C PRO A 293 20.34 12.34 10.95
N PRO A 294 19.00 12.16 10.99
CA PRO A 294 18.19 12.32 9.79
C PRO A 294 18.27 13.77 9.30
N ALA A 295 18.11 13.97 7.99
CA ALA A 295 18.15 15.30 7.37
C ALA A 295 17.14 16.28 8.00
N GLN A 296 16.04 15.75 8.55
CA GLN A 296 15.04 16.50 9.32
C GLN A 296 14.57 15.66 10.51
N ASN A 297 14.44 16.29 11.68
CA ASN A 297 13.90 15.63 12.89
C ASN A 297 12.38 15.82 13.00
N ARG A 298 11.66 15.45 11.94
CA ARG A 298 10.19 15.45 11.86
C ARG A 298 9.63 14.07 12.24
N ILE A 299 8.33 13.98 12.45
CA ILE A 299 7.61 12.71 12.59
C ILE A 299 7.11 12.34 11.19
N HIS A 300 7.81 11.46 10.49
CA HIS A 300 7.39 11.03 9.15
C HIS A 300 6.28 9.99 9.29
N PHE A 301 5.07 10.32 8.85
CA PHE A 301 3.84 9.58 9.17
C PHE A 301 3.92 8.14 8.65
N GLN A 302 4.20 7.95 7.36
CA GLN A 302 4.24 6.62 6.76
C GLN A 302 5.29 5.69 7.40
N HIS A 303 6.43 6.25 7.81
CA HIS A 303 7.48 5.46 8.45
C HIS A 303 7.03 4.84 9.78
N HIS A 304 5.94 5.34 10.38
CA HIS A 304 5.27 4.74 11.54
C HIS A 304 4.11 3.82 11.14
N MET A 305 3.34 4.14 10.09
CA MET A 305 2.20 3.30 9.70
C MET A 305 2.60 1.92 9.19
N VAL A 306 3.71 1.81 8.45
CA VAL A 306 4.16 0.50 7.96
C VAL A 306 4.57 -0.44 9.11
N PRO A 307 5.36 -0.01 10.11
CA PRO A 307 5.61 -0.85 11.28
C PRO A 307 4.34 -1.19 12.07
N LEU A 308 3.39 -0.27 12.24
CA LEU A 308 2.11 -0.60 12.89
C LEU A 308 1.33 -1.67 12.14
N LEU A 309 1.29 -1.60 10.80
CA LEU A 309 0.71 -2.66 9.96
C LEU A 309 1.41 -4.00 10.20
N GLY A 310 2.74 -4.03 10.17
CA GLY A 310 3.49 -5.27 10.41
C GLY A 310 3.29 -5.83 11.83
N MET A 311 3.19 -4.96 12.83
CA MET A 311 2.88 -5.35 14.21
C MET A 311 1.47 -5.92 14.32
N LEU A 312 0.48 -5.34 13.63
CA LEU A 312 -0.89 -5.86 13.59
C LEU A 312 -0.96 -7.20 12.86
N ASP A 313 -0.33 -7.34 11.70
CA ASP A 313 -0.28 -8.61 10.96
C ASP A 313 0.31 -9.73 11.81
N TYR A 314 1.38 -9.44 12.58
CA TYR A 314 1.93 -10.38 13.57
C TYR A 314 0.92 -10.66 14.69
N ALA A 315 0.36 -9.62 15.29
CA ALA A 315 -0.52 -9.76 16.45
C ALA A 315 -1.75 -10.63 16.14
N LEU A 316 -2.37 -10.40 14.99
CA LEU A 316 -3.51 -11.20 14.51
C LEU A 316 -3.10 -12.64 14.20
N ALA A 317 -1.94 -12.86 13.57
CA ALA A 317 -1.47 -14.20 13.25
C ALA A 317 -1.07 -15.03 14.49
N ALA A 318 -0.53 -14.37 15.52
CA ALA A 318 -0.04 -15.01 16.75
C ALA A 318 -1.05 -15.02 17.90
N GLY A 319 -2.19 -14.32 17.77
CA GLY A 319 -3.14 -14.12 18.87
C GLY A 319 -2.60 -13.25 20.01
N ASP A 320 -1.77 -12.24 19.69
CA ASP A 320 -1.16 -11.32 20.65
C ASP A 320 -2.08 -10.10 20.88
N ASP A 321 -3.10 -10.28 21.72
CA ASP A 321 -4.12 -9.25 21.99
C ASP A 321 -3.53 -7.94 22.54
N ASP A 322 -2.48 -8.01 23.35
CA ASP A 322 -1.84 -6.82 23.93
C ASP A 322 -1.12 -6.01 22.85
N MET A 323 -0.42 -6.66 21.93
CA MET A 323 0.15 -6.00 20.76
C MET A 323 -0.93 -5.41 19.84
N ALA A 324 -2.02 -6.14 19.61
CA ALA A 324 -3.13 -5.66 18.79
C ALA A 324 -3.79 -4.40 19.40
N GLN A 325 -4.01 -4.39 20.72
CA GLN A 325 -4.55 -3.24 21.44
C GLN A 325 -3.59 -2.05 21.44
N PHE A 326 -2.27 -2.29 21.49
CA PHE A 326 -1.28 -1.25 21.33
C PHE A 326 -1.37 -0.61 19.94
N VAL A 327 -1.42 -1.42 18.87
CA VAL A 327 -1.56 -0.89 17.50
C VAL A 327 -2.84 -0.09 17.33
N ARG A 328 -3.96 -0.56 17.88
CA ARG A 328 -5.22 0.19 17.87
C ARG A 328 -5.08 1.57 18.54
N GLN A 329 -4.44 1.64 19.71
CA GLN A 329 -4.19 2.91 20.40
C GLN A 329 -3.34 3.87 19.56
N SER A 330 -2.26 3.36 18.95
CA SER A 330 -1.45 4.14 18.02
C SER A 330 -2.22 4.62 16.80
N PHE A 331 -3.07 3.78 16.21
CA PHE A 331 -3.93 4.14 15.08
C PHE A 331 -4.89 5.28 15.44
N GLU A 332 -5.56 5.20 16.59
CA GLU A 332 -6.47 6.26 17.05
C GLU A 332 -5.74 7.58 17.29
N TRP A 333 -4.54 7.52 17.88
CA TRP A 333 -3.70 8.71 18.02
C TRP A 333 -3.31 9.28 16.66
N ALA A 334 -2.85 8.45 15.73
CA ALA A 334 -2.43 8.86 14.40
C ALA A 334 -3.57 9.49 13.60
N LYS A 335 -4.81 8.98 13.76
CA LYS A 335 -6.00 9.56 13.15
C LYS A 335 -6.21 11.02 13.53
N THR A 336 -5.85 11.44 14.74
CA THR A 336 -5.95 12.84 15.19
C THR A 336 -4.97 13.80 14.53
N LYS A 337 -4.01 13.27 13.75
CA LYS A 337 -2.93 14.04 13.12
C LYS A 337 -3.16 14.34 11.64
N GLY A 338 -4.28 13.90 11.09
CA GLY A 338 -4.75 14.26 9.75
C GLY A 338 -6.17 14.83 9.78
N ASP A 339 -6.72 15.11 8.61
CA ASP A 339 -8.13 15.37 8.38
C ASP A 339 -8.85 14.07 8.01
N SER A 340 -9.73 13.61 8.91
CA SER A 340 -10.51 12.40 8.74
C SER A 340 -11.75 12.59 7.84
N THR A 341 -12.06 13.84 7.44
CA THR A 341 -13.20 14.15 6.57
C THR A 341 -12.96 13.60 5.17
N VAL A 342 -11.77 13.83 4.61
CA VAL A 342 -11.40 13.35 3.27
C VAL A 342 -10.33 12.25 3.28
N GLY A 343 -9.70 12.00 4.44
CA GLY A 343 -8.57 11.08 4.55
C GLY A 343 -7.24 11.71 4.13
N TYR A 344 -7.05 12.99 4.48
CA TYR A 344 -5.80 13.69 4.26
C TYR A 344 -4.91 13.54 5.49
N PHE A 345 -3.77 12.91 5.32
CA PHE A 345 -2.74 12.80 6.34
C PHE A 345 -1.50 13.51 5.79
N PRO A 346 -0.74 14.28 6.59
CA PRO A 346 0.45 14.97 6.10
C PRO A 346 1.70 14.08 6.18
N GLU A 347 2.58 14.13 5.17
CA GLU A 347 3.84 13.35 5.12
C GLU A 347 4.64 13.45 6.43
N ASN A 348 4.66 14.66 7.00
CA ASN A 348 5.25 14.93 8.30
C ASN A 348 4.26 15.61 9.25
N ILE A 349 4.11 15.05 10.45
CA ILE A 349 3.21 15.57 11.48
C ILE A 349 3.87 16.72 12.24
N ASP A 350 3.05 17.66 12.73
CA ASP A 350 3.44 18.82 13.55
C ASP A 350 4.47 19.75 12.87
N SER A 351 4.49 19.75 11.53
CA SER A 351 5.35 20.65 10.74
C SER A 351 4.77 22.07 10.65
N PRO A 352 5.57 23.13 10.88
CA PRO A 352 5.14 24.50 10.64
C PRO A 352 5.04 24.84 9.13
N GLU A 353 5.63 24.02 8.27
CA GLU A 353 5.59 24.17 6.80
C GLU A 353 4.49 23.30 6.21
N TYR A 354 3.90 23.72 5.08
CA TYR A 354 2.93 22.91 4.33
C TYR A 354 3.48 21.50 4.04
N GLN A 355 2.70 20.45 4.29
CA GLN A 355 3.05 19.06 4.01
C GLN A 355 1.97 18.40 3.15
N ALA A 356 2.34 18.00 1.93
CA ALA A 356 1.45 17.26 1.05
C ALA A 356 1.02 15.91 1.67
N ALA A 357 -0.08 15.35 1.17
CA ALA A 357 -0.47 13.99 1.50
C ALA A 357 0.34 13.00 0.66
N GLU A 358 1.30 12.33 1.30
CA GLU A 358 1.98 11.19 0.72
C GLU A 358 1.01 10.00 0.67
N THR A 359 0.63 9.55 -0.52
CA THR A 359 -0.42 8.50 -0.65
C THR A 359 -0.12 7.21 0.12
N CYS A 360 1.16 6.91 0.32
CA CYS A 360 1.64 5.86 1.21
C CYS A 360 0.92 5.83 2.57
N GLU A 361 0.77 6.98 3.22
CA GLU A 361 0.27 7.09 4.58
C GLU A 361 -1.27 6.96 4.63
N VAL A 362 -1.96 7.48 3.61
CA VAL A 362 -3.39 7.27 3.39
C VAL A 362 -3.65 5.76 3.20
N ALA A 363 -2.85 5.09 2.38
CA ALA A 363 -2.92 3.65 2.18
C ALA A 363 -2.67 2.87 3.49
N GLY A 364 -1.72 3.33 4.31
CA GLY A 364 -1.42 2.75 5.62
C GLY A 364 -2.59 2.87 6.60
N MET A 365 -3.20 4.05 6.69
CA MET A 365 -4.36 4.31 7.54
C MET A 365 -5.57 3.49 7.11
N ILE A 366 -5.85 3.39 5.81
CA ILE A 366 -6.92 2.53 5.30
C ILE A 366 -6.66 1.06 5.65
N GLY A 367 -5.44 0.56 5.43
CA GLY A 367 -5.09 -0.83 5.76
C GLY A 367 -5.27 -1.16 7.24
N LEU A 368 -4.87 -0.24 8.14
CA LEU A 368 -5.09 -0.39 9.58
C LEU A 368 -6.57 -0.36 9.94
N ALA A 369 -7.35 0.59 9.40
CA ALA A 369 -8.77 0.71 9.66
C ALA A 369 -9.53 -0.58 9.27
N LEU A 370 -9.24 -1.12 8.09
CA LEU A 370 -9.85 -2.37 7.60
C LEU A 370 -9.48 -3.56 8.50
N LYS A 371 -8.18 -3.79 8.73
CA LYS A 371 -7.70 -4.95 9.52
C LYS A 371 -8.15 -4.88 10.99
N LEU A 372 -8.16 -3.70 11.61
CA LEU A 372 -8.69 -3.50 12.97
C LEU A 372 -10.20 -3.78 13.03
N SER A 373 -10.96 -3.37 12.01
CA SER A 373 -12.40 -3.60 11.96
C SER A 373 -12.75 -5.06 11.72
N GLN A 374 -12.04 -5.71 10.80
CA GLN A 374 -12.17 -7.15 10.54
C GLN A 374 -11.84 -7.98 11.78
N ALA A 375 -10.84 -7.58 12.56
CA ALA A 375 -10.45 -8.23 13.81
C ALA A 375 -11.37 -7.92 15.00
N GLY A 376 -12.40 -7.08 14.83
CA GLY A 376 -13.31 -6.69 15.92
C GLY A 376 -12.65 -5.81 17.00
N LEU A 377 -11.51 -5.17 16.69
CA LEU A 377 -10.78 -4.30 17.62
C LEU A 377 -11.36 -2.88 17.66
N GLY A 378 -12.27 -2.54 16.75
CA GLY A 378 -13.01 -1.28 16.71
C GLY A 378 -13.91 -1.25 15.48
N ASP A 379 -14.74 -0.21 15.35
CA ASP A 379 -15.56 -0.04 14.15
C ASP A 379 -15.04 1.14 13.31
N TYR A 380 -14.10 0.83 12.41
CA TYR A 380 -13.41 1.80 11.54
C TYR A 380 -13.81 1.65 10.07
N TRP A 381 -14.89 0.92 9.78
CA TRP A 381 -15.39 0.73 8.42
C TRP A 381 -15.74 2.06 7.74
N ASP A 382 -16.37 3.01 8.45
CA ASP A 382 -16.71 4.33 7.90
C ASP A 382 -15.49 5.24 7.74
N ASP A 383 -14.48 5.11 8.62
CA ASP A 383 -13.19 5.76 8.44
C ASP A 383 -12.56 5.32 7.10
N ALA A 384 -12.46 4.00 6.87
CA ALA A 384 -11.96 3.45 5.62
C ALA A 384 -12.80 3.88 4.41
N ASP A 385 -14.13 3.81 4.49
CA ASP A 385 -15.06 4.19 3.42
C ASP A 385 -14.92 5.68 3.03
N ARG A 386 -14.83 6.59 4.01
CA ARG A 386 -14.57 8.03 3.75
C ARG A 386 -13.24 8.23 3.03
N TRP A 387 -12.17 7.62 3.53
CA TRP A 387 -10.83 7.90 2.99
C TRP A 387 -10.62 7.27 1.62
N LEU A 388 -11.17 6.06 1.40
CA LEU A 388 -11.05 5.36 0.12
C LEU A 388 -11.80 6.08 -1.00
N ARG A 389 -13.00 6.63 -0.73
CA ARG A 389 -13.84 7.33 -1.72
C ARG A 389 -13.29 8.69 -2.12
N ASN A 390 -12.49 9.28 -1.26
CA ASN A 390 -12.02 10.65 -1.40
C ASN A 390 -10.53 10.70 -1.73
N GLN A 391 -9.67 11.12 -0.80
CA GLN A 391 -8.26 11.38 -1.06
C GLN A 391 -7.57 10.19 -1.75
N PHE A 392 -7.83 8.96 -1.29
CA PHE A 392 -7.16 7.78 -1.85
C PHE A 392 -7.53 7.51 -3.32
N ALA A 393 -8.82 7.51 -3.67
CA ALA A 393 -9.26 7.26 -5.05
C ALA A 393 -8.88 8.39 -6.02
N GLU A 394 -8.81 9.63 -5.53
CA GLU A 394 -8.34 10.80 -6.29
C GLU A 394 -6.82 10.78 -6.52
N ASN A 395 -6.05 10.24 -5.57
CA ASN A 395 -4.60 10.10 -5.69
C ASN A 395 -4.15 9.09 -6.77
N GLN A 396 -5.06 8.30 -7.38
CA GLN A 396 -4.71 7.42 -8.49
C GLN A 396 -4.82 8.14 -9.85
N LEU A 397 -3.75 8.11 -10.64
CA LEU A 397 -3.70 8.78 -11.94
C LEU A 397 -4.57 8.04 -12.97
N ARG A 398 -5.72 8.60 -13.35
CA ARG A 398 -6.62 7.98 -14.35
C ARG A 398 -6.40 8.44 -15.78
N ARG A 399 -5.86 9.64 -15.97
CA ARG A 399 -5.61 10.25 -17.28
C ARG A 399 -4.39 11.16 -17.19
N ALA A 400 -3.67 11.28 -18.29
CA ALA A 400 -2.37 11.94 -18.31
C ALA A 400 -2.31 13.15 -19.27
N ASP A 401 -3.42 13.49 -19.95
CA ASP A 401 -3.51 14.61 -20.90
C ASP A 401 -3.23 15.98 -20.28
N TRP A 402 -3.49 16.14 -18.98
CA TRP A 402 -3.19 17.37 -18.25
C TRP A 402 -1.69 17.68 -18.20
N LEU A 403 -0.82 16.67 -18.27
CA LEU A 403 0.63 16.84 -18.31
C LEU A 403 1.09 17.56 -19.58
N TYR A 404 0.48 17.25 -20.72
CA TYR A 404 0.74 17.96 -21.98
C TYR A 404 0.27 19.43 -21.91
N ARG A 405 -0.76 19.72 -21.12
CA ARG A 405 -1.22 21.10 -20.88
C ARG A 405 -0.28 21.89 -19.97
N LEU A 406 0.44 21.25 -19.04
CA LEU A 406 1.46 21.92 -18.22
C LEU A 406 2.53 22.59 -19.10
N VAL A 407 3.04 21.82 -20.07
CA VAL A 407 4.01 22.28 -21.07
C VAL A 407 3.43 23.44 -21.87
N ALA A 408 2.25 23.24 -22.47
CA ALA A 408 1.62 24.22 -23.34
C ALA A 408 1.30 25.56 -22.63
N ARG A 409 1.02 25.51 -21.32
CA ARG A 409 0.71 26.69 -20.49
C ARG A 409 1.93 27.34 -19.85
N GLY A 410 3.14 26.83 -20.10
CA GLY A 410 4.36 27.37 -19.49
C GLY A 410 4.42 27.19 -17.97
N LEU A 411 3.68 26.23 -17.41
CA LEU A 411 3.64 25.92 -15.98
C LEU A 411 4.79 24.99 -15.55
N ILE A 412 5.84 24.90 -16.37
CA ILE A 412 7.06 24.17 -16.09
C ILE A 412 8.09 25.14 -15.57
N TYR A 413 8.64 24.82 -14.40
CA TYR A 413 9.71 25.60 -13.80
C TYR A 413 10.98 25.55 -14.68
N PRO A 414 11.59 26.69 -15.05
CA PRO A 414 12.77 26.72 -15.91
C PRO A 414 13.95 25.89 -15.37
N GLN A 415 14.12 25.84 -14.05
CA GLN A 415 15.22 25.17 -13.35
C GLN A 415 15.18 23.63 -13.38
N ILE A 416 14.07 23.03 -13.79
CA ILE A 416 13.90 21.56 -13.89
C ILE A 416 13.87 21.08 -15.35
N ARG A 417 14.17 21.97 -16.31
CA ARG A 417 14.40 21.58 -17.70
C ARG A 417 15.77 20.92 -17.81
N VAL A 418 15.79 19.70 -18.33
CA VAL A 418 17.02 18.95 -18.58
C VAL A 418 17.27 18.95 -20.10
N PRO A 419 18.37 19.57 -20.58
CA PRO A 419 18.73 19.50 -21.99
C PRO A 419 18.89 18.05 -22.44
N PRO A 420 18.51 17.68 -23.68
CA PRO A 420 18.69 16.32 -24.19
C PRO A 420 20.12 15.79 -24.07
N SER A 421 21.13 16.67 -24.16
CA SER A 421 22.55 16.31 -23.98
C SER A 421 22.93 15.90 -22.55
N GLN A 422 22.05 16.13 -21.56
CA GLN A 422 22.24 15.75 -20.16
C GLN A 422 21.40 14.52 -19.77
N LEU A 423 20.59 13.98 -20.70
CA LEU A 423 19.88 12.73 -20.47
C LEU A 423 20.87 11.56 -20.60
N ASP A 424 21.13 10.90 -19.48
CA ASP A 424 21.85 9.63 -19.48
C ASP A 424 20.85 8.49 -19.73
N PRO A 425 20.90 7.78 -20.88
CA PRO A 425 19.98 6.68 -21.19
C PRO A 425 20.15 5.47 -20.27
N GLN A 426 21.24 5.37 -19.50
CA GLN A 426 21.36 4.32 -18.48
C GLN A 426 20.47 4.60 -17.26
N VAL A 427 20.14 5.88 -17.03
CA VAL A 427 19.46 6.34 -15.80
C VAL A 427 18.07 6.92 -16.10
N HIS A 428 17.86 7.50 -17.28
CA HIS A 428 16.67 8.28 -17.61
C HIS A 428 15.95 7.70 -18.83
N THR A 429 14.62 7.81 -18.80
CA THR A 429 13.78 7.64 -19.99
C THR A 429 12.77 8.78 -20.09
N THR A 430 12.52 9.23 -21.31
CA THR A 430 11.48 10.22 -21.65
C THR A 430 10.38 9.59 -22.51
N GLU A 431 10.42 8.27 -22.69
CA GLU A 431 9.51 7.56 -23.54
C GLU A 431 8.16 7.38 -22.84
N ARG A 432 7.10 7.97 -23.42
CA ARG A 432 5.69 7.76 -23.02
C ARG A 432 5.46 7.86 -21.50
N VAL A 433 6.20 8.75 -20.84
CA VAL A 433 6.20 8.88 -19.37
C VAL A 433 4.79 9.10 -18.81
N PRO A 434 3.93 9.97 -19.39
CA PRO A 434 2.54 10.11 -18.98
C PRO A 434 1.75 8.78 -19.03
N GLU A 435 1.79 8.07 -20.16
CA GLU A 435 0.99 6.86 -20.38
C GLU A 435 1.49 5.68 -19.53
N ARG A 436 2.81 5.56 -19.37
CA ARG A 436 3.45 4.52 -18.54
C ARG A 436 3.14 4.66 -17.04
N ASN A 437 2.56 5.78 -16.62
CA ASN A 437 2.20 6.04 -15.22
C ASN A 437 0.69 6.06 -14.96
N ILE A 438 -0.15 5.83 -15.97
CA ILE A 438 -1.60 5.69 -15.73
C ILE A 438 -1.82 4.51 -14.76
N GLY A 439 -2.60 4.73 -13.72
CA GLY A 439 -2.84 3.77 -12.64
C GLY A 439 -1.88 3.82 -11.47
N ALA A 440 -0.75 4.53 -11.60
CA ALA A 440 0.13 4.83 -10.48
C ALA A 440 -0.47 5.91 -9.58
N PHE A 441 0.11 6.06 -8.38
CA PHE A 441 -0.40 6.97 -7.36
C PHE A 441 0.50 8.18 -7.14
N ALA A 442 -0.10 9.33 -6.86
CA ALA A 442 0.59 10.58 -6.55
C ALA A 442 1.60 10.41 -5.40
N GLY A 443 2.76 11.03 -5.56
CA GLY A 443 3.75 11.11 -4.48
C GLY A 443 3.34 12.11 -3.40
N TRP A 444 2.89 13.30 -3.82
CA TRP A 444 2.60 14.44 -2.94
C TRP A 444 1.36 15.18 -3.44
N ALA A 445 0.18 14.59 -3.18
CA ALA A 445 -1.07 15.22 -3.56
C ALA A 445 -1.43 16.35 -2.59
N ALA A 446 -2.09 17.39 -3.10
CA ALA A 446 -2.81 18.34 -2.26
C ALA A 446 -4.19 17.76 -1.90
N ALA A 447 -4.93 18.44 -1.03
CA ALA A 447 -6.31 18.07 -0.72
C ALA A 447 -7.23 18.17 -1.94
N ASN A 448 -6.92 19.04 -2.90
CA ASN A 448 -7.75 19.37 -4.06
C ASN A 448 -7.08 19.10 -5.43
N ASP A 449 -5.86 18.54 -5.47
CA ASP A 449 -5.09 18.37 -6.70
C ASP A 449 -4.10 17.20 -6.61
N PHE A 450 -3.94 16.46 -7.72
CA PHE A 450 -2.94 15.39 -7.82
C PHE A 450 -1.52 15.92 -7.76
N PHE A 451 -1.31 17.15 -8.23
CA PHE A 451 0.01 17.76 -8.28
C PHE A 451 -0.07 19.14 -7.66
N ASN A 452 0.64 19.38 -6.56
CA ASN A 452 0.64 20.67 -5.88
C ASN A 452 1.54 21.74 -6.56
N GLY A 453 2.19 21.39 -7.67
CA GLY A 453 3.11 22.26 -8.39
C GLY A 453 4.58 22.10 -7.98
N GLU A 454 4.87 21.40 -6.90
CA GLU A 454 6.23 21.23 -6.38
C GLU A 454 6.68 19.76 -6.41
N GLY A 455 8.00 19.55 -6.42
CA GLY A 455 8.59 18.22 -6.33
C GLY A 455 8.40 17.34 -7.58
N SER A 456 8.44 16.03 -7.35
CA SER A 456 8.19 14.97 -8.33
C SER A 456 6.70 14.68 -8.39
N GLY A 457 6.17 14.35 -9.57
CA GLY A 457 4.77 13.96 -9.71
C GLY A 457 4.48 12.63 -9.00
N ILE A 458 5.36 11.64 -9.17
CA ILE A 458 5.21 10.32 -8.57
C ILE A 458 6.54 9.87 -7.96
N GLN A 459 6.42 9.27 -6.78
CA GLN A 459 7.45 8.43 -6.16
C GLN A 459 6.82 7.07 -5.92
N HIS A 460 7.39 6.04 -6.51
CA HIS A 460 6.71 4.75 -6.55
C HIS A 460 6.69 4.00 -5.21
N CYS A 461 7.25 4.56 -4.13
CA CYS A 461 6.93 4.11 -2.77
C CYS A 461 5.41 4.12 -2.53
N CYS A 462 4.74 5.18 -2.99
CA CYS A 462 3.30 5.40 -2.93
C CYS A 462 2.54 4.39 -3.76
N THR A 463 2.97 4.19 -5.01
CA THR A 463 2.31 3.26 -5.92
C THR A 463 2.29 1.84 -5.34
N GLY A 464 3.44 1.30 -4.91
CA GLY A 464 3.49 -0.06 -4.39
C GLY A 464 2.67 -0.27 -3.11
N ASN A 465 2.60 0.72 -2.22
CA ASN A 465 1.78 0.62 -1.00
C ASN A 465 0.29 0.81 -1.30
N ALA A 466 -0.07 1.78 -2.15
CA ALA A 466 -1.46 2.09 -2.48
C ALA A 466 -2.13 1.00 -3.31
N THR A 467 -1.40 0.36 -4.23
CA THR A 467 -1.94 -0.79 -4.97
C THR A 467 -2.18 -1.98 -4.05
N ARG A 468 -1.34 -2.19 -3.04
CA ARG A 468 -1.63 -3.21 -2.01
C ARG A 468 -2.88 -2.87 -1.20
N ALA A 469 -3.07 -1.60 -0.84
CA ALA A 469 -4.28 -1.15 -0.16
C ALA A 469 -5.56 -1.31 -1.02
N LEU A 470 -5.48 -1.20 -2.35
CA LEU A 470 -6.60 -1.56 -3.23
C LEU A 470 -7.02 -3.02 -3.04
N TYR A 471 -6.07 -3.93 -2.79
CA TYR A 471 -6.39 -5.34 -2.53
C TYR A 471 -7.08 -5.51 -1.17
N TYR A 472 -6.56 -4.88 -0.11
CA TYR A 472 -7.22 -4.88 1.21
C TYR A 472 -8.66 -4.39 1.10
N ILE A 473 -8.89 -3.27 0.39
CA ILE A 473 -10.24 -2.75 0.15
C ILE A 473 -11.07 -3.79 -0.63
N TRP A 474 -10.56 -4.33 -1.73
CA TRP A 474 -11.28 -5.29 -2.58
C TRP A 474 -11.69 -6.57 -1.85
N GLU A 475 -10.81 -7.07 -1.00
CA GLU A 475 -11.03 -8.22 -0.13
C GLU A 475 -12.11 -7.90 0.90
N ASP A 476 -11.96 -6.79 1.63
CA ASP A 476 -12.83 -6.44 2.74
C ASP A 476 -14.19 -5.87 2.35
N ILE A 477 -14.48 -5.62 1.06
CA ILE A 477 -15.86 -5.32 0.62
C ILE A 477 -16.82 -6.44 1.05
N LEU A 478 -16.37 -7.70 0.95
CA LEU A 478 -17.15 -8.89 1.30
C LEU A 478 -16.35 -9.84 2.20
N THR A 479 -16.91 -10.22 3.34
CA THR A 479 -16.37 -11.33 4.14
C THR A 479 -17.29 -12.52 4.06
N ARG A 480 -16.74 -13.74 3.92
CA ARG A 480 -17.51 -14.98 4.00
C ARG A 480 -16.97 -15.89 5.09
N GLU A 481 -17.77 -16.11 6.14
CA GLU A 481 -17.40 -16.98 7.26
C GLU A 481 -18.60 -17.81 7.73
N GLY A 482 -18.40 -19.11 7.97
CA GLY A 482 -19.45 -19.98 8.53
C GLY A 482 -20.76 -20.02 7.72
N GLY A 483 -20.68 -19.83 6.40
CA GLY A 483 -21.87 -19.76 5.52
C GLY A 483 -22.60 -18.41 5.53
N THR A 484 -22.11 -17.43 6.29
CA THR A 484 -22.59 -16.05 6.29
C THR A 484 -21.76 -15.22 5.32
N LEU A 485 -22.42 -14.48 4.44
CA LEU A 485 -21.84 -13.44 3.60
C LEU A 485 -22.13 -12.08 4.27
N THR A 486 -21.08 -11.31 4.53
CA THR A 486 -21.18 -9.97 5.11
C THR A 486 -20.69 -8.96 4.09
N VAL A 487 -21.51 -7.95 3.80
CA VAL A 487 -21.13 -6.77 3.01
C VAL A 487 -20.68 -5.68 3.97
N ASN A 488 -19.37 -5.41 4.03
CA ASN A 488 -18.82 -4.41 4.97
C ASN A 488 -18.74 -3.02 4.33
N LEU A 489 -18.40 -2.94 3.03
CA LEU A 489 -18.30 -1.69 2.28
C LEU A 489 -19.34 -1.68 1.15
N LEU A 490 -20.06 -0.59 1.00
CA LEU A 490 -21.08 -0.45 -0.04
C LEU A 490 -20.44 0.00 -1.36
N LEU A 491 -19.68 -0.90 -1.99
CA LEU A 491 -18.98 -0.70 -3.25
C LEU A 491 -19.36 -1.79 -4.26
N ASN A 492 -19.25 -1.48 -5.55
CA ASN A 492 -19.46 -2.48 -6.59
C ASN A 492 -18.46 -3.63 -6.44
N ARG A 493 -18.96 -4.87 -6.36
CA ARG A 493 -18.10 -6.05 -6.16
C ARG A 493 -18.69 -7.31 -6.78
N PRO A 494 -18.09 -7.87 -7.84
CA PRO A 494 -18.44 -9.21 -8.30
C PRO A 494 -17.82 -10.27 -7.41
N SER A 495 -18.50 -11.36 -7.08
CA SER A 495 -17.89 -12.50 -6.36
C SER A 495 -18.48 -13.84 -6.80
N PRO A 496 -17.95 -14.99 -6.32
CA PRO A 496 -18.60 -16.28 -6.56
C PRO A 496 -19.97 -16.40 -5.88
N TRP A 497 -20.26 -15.55 -4.88
CA TRP A 497 -21.37 -15.72 -3.95
C TRP A 497 -22.51 -14.75 -4.22
N ALA A 498 -22.17 -13.49 -4.50
CA ALA A 498 -23.11 -12.45 -4.88
C ALA A 498 -22.41 -11.32 -5.65
N ASP A 499 -23.17 -10.56 -6.43
CA ASP A 499 -22.73 -9.28 -6.98
C ASP A 499 -23.34 -8.15 -6.17
N VAL A 500 -22.48 -7.26 -5.66
CA VAL A 500 -22.90 -6.03 -4.99
C VAL A 500 -22.92 -4.92 -6.04
N HIS A 501 -24.08 -4.28 -6.20
CA HIS A 501 -24.27 -3.08 -6.99
C HIS A 501 -24.55 -1.92 -6.04
N SER A 502 -23.57 -1.04 -5.87
CA SER A 502 -23.70 0.14 -5.01
C SER A 502 -24.04 1.36 -5.84
N TYR A 503 -25.11 2.03 -5.44
CA TYR A 503 -25.63 3.22 -6.10
C TYR A 503 -25.03 4.49 -5.50
N LEU A 504 -24.22 4.34 -4.44
CA LEU A 504 -23.60 5.47 -3.77
C LEU A 504 -22.57 6.17 -4.67
N PRO A 505 -22.60 7.51 -4.75
CA PRO A 505 -23.46 8.43 -4.01
C PRO A 505 -24.69 8.94 -4.79
N TYR A 506 -25.08 8.36 -5.94
CA TYR A 506 -26.26 8.84 -6.69
C TYR A 506 -27.53 8.82 -5.83
N GLU A 507 -27.78 7.70 -5.15
CA GLU A 507 -28.88 7.51 -4.21
C GLU A 507 -28.47 6.51 -3.12
N GLY A 508 -29.18 6.52 -1.99
CA GLY A 508 -28.91 5.64 -0.86
C GLY A 508 -29.48 4.24 -1.12
N GLN A 509 -28.81 3.48 -1.99
CA GLN A 509 -29.23 2.13 -2.35
C GLN A 509 -28.03 1.19 -2.57
N VAL A 510 -28.21 -0.06 -2.18
CA VAL A 510 -27.36 -1.18 -2.58
C VAL A 510 -28.21 -2.39 -2.94
N ASP A 511 -27.91 -3.00 -4.09
CA ASP A 511 -28.53 -4.24 -4.54
C ASP A 511 -27.50 -5.38 -4.48
N ILE A 512 -27.89 -6.50 -3.88
CA ILE A 512 -27.07 -7.70 -3.72
C ILE A 512 -27.73 -8.83 -4.51
N HIS A 513 -27.13 -9.17 -5.66
CA HIS A 513 -27.60 -10.24 -6.54
C HIS A 513 -26.99 -11.57 -6.10
N ILE A 514 -27.79 -12.45 -5.50
CA ILE A 514 -27.32 -13.70 -4.88
C ILE A 514 -27.05 -14.76 -5.96
N LYS A 515 -25.82 -15.29 -6.00
CA LYS A 515 -25.41 -16.37 -6.91
C LYS A 515 -25.40 -17.74 -6.23
N GLN A 516 -25.12 -17.76 -4.92
CA GLN A 516 -25.12 -18.96 -4.10
C GLN A 516 -25.92 -18.71 -2.81
N PRO A 517 -26.70 -19.70 -2.32
CA PRO A 517 -27.43 -19.52 -1.07
C PRO A 517 -26.49 -19.21 0.11
N CYS A 518 -26.88 -18.26 0.95
CA CYS A 518 -26.12 -17.84 2.13
C CYS A 518 -27.02 -17.22 3.19
N ARG A 519 -26.45 -16.99 4.38
CA ARG A 519 -27.00 -16.01 5.33
C ARG A 519 -26.37 -14.66 5.01
N LEU A 520 -27.16 -13.60 4.85
CA LEU A 520 -26.65 -12.29 4.45
C LEU A 520 -26.71 -11.29 5.60
N LYS A 521 -25.62 -10.53 5.77
CA LYS A 521 -25.53 -9.31 6.56
C LYS A 521 -25.06 -8.16 5.69
N VAL A 522 -25.69 -7.00 5.79
CA VAL A 522 -25.30 -5.80 5.02
C VAL A 522 -25.11 -4.64 5.98
N ARG A 523 -23.94 -4.02 5.96
CA ARG A 523 -23.65 -2.83 6.77
C ARG A 523 -24.35 -1.60 6.21
N ILE A 524 -24.94 -0.78 7.07
CA ILE A 524 -25.37 0.58 6.71
C ILE A 524 -24.32 1.63 7.08
N PRO A 525 -24.26 2.75 6.32
CA PRO A 525 -23.33 3.83 6.62
C PRO A 525 -23.64 4.58 7.93
N GLU A 526 -22.64 5.24 8.53
CA GLU A 526 -22.79 5.93 9.82
C GLU A 526 -23.84 7.03 9.90
N TRP A 527 -24.20 7.65 8.77
CA TRP A 527 -25.19 8.74 8.75
C TRP A 527 -26.63 8.22 8.69
N VAL A 528 -26.82 6.90 8.63
CA VAL A 528 -28.13 6.25 8.49
C VAL A 528 -28.49 5.58 9.80
N GLU A 529 -29.69 5.86 10.30
CA GLU A 529 -30.25 5.11 11.43
C GLU A 529 -30.95 3.82 10.96
N PRO A 530 -30.90 2.73 11.74
CA PRO A 530 -31.60 1.47 11.44
C PRO A 530 -33.08 1.65 11.02
N SER A 531 -33.79 2.58 11.65
CA SER A 531 -35.21 2.86 11.36
C SER A 531 -35.46 3.55 10.02
N GLU A 532 -34.43 4.12 9.41
CA GLU A 532 -34.51 4.82 8.11
C GLU A 532 -34.18 3.89 6.94
N THR A 533 -33.83 2.63 7.22
CA THR A 533 -33.47 1.63 6.22
C THR A 533 -34.65 0.74 5.88
N SER A 534 -34.89 0.52 4.59
CA SER A 534 -35.84 -0.49 4.10
C SER A 534 -35.08 -1.63 3.43
N CYS A 535 -35.50 -2.87 3.69
CA CYS A 535 -34.96 -4.06 3.06
C CYS A 535 -36.04 -4.76 2.25
N ARG A 536 -35.70 -5.14 1.02
CA ARG A 536 -36.53 -5.98 0.16
C ARG A 536 -35.76 -7.20 -0.31
N VAL A 537 -36.44 -8.34 -0.39
CA VAL A 537 -35.90 -9.56 -1.01
C VAL A 537 -36.84 -9.97 -2.12
N GLY A 538 -36.37 -9.84 -3.37
CA GLY A 538 -37.25 -9.82 -4.53
C GLY A 538 -38.24 -8.68 -4.42
N GLU A 539 -39.54 -8.97 -4.55
CA GLU A 539 -40.59 -7.95 -4.46
C GLU A 539 -41.10 -7.72 -3.02
N ALA A 540 -40.76 -8.59 -2.05
CA ALA A 540 -41.30 -8.51 -0.70
C ALA A 540 -40.47 -7.61 0.20
N ILE A 541 -41.13 -6.73 0.97
CA ILE A 541 -40.50 -6.03 2.09
C ILE A 541 -40.17 -7.07 3.17
N ARG A 542 -38.97 -6.97 3.74
CA ARG A 542 -38.48 -7.84 4.79
C ARG A 542 -38.08 -7.01 6.00
N ASP A 543 -38.68 -7.31 7.14
CA ASP A 543 -38.20 -6.79 8.42
C ASP A 543 -36.85 -7.45 8.73
N VAL A 544 -35.88 -6.64 9.16
CA VAL A 544 -34.52 -7.08 9.46
C VAL A 544 -34.18 -6.83 10.93
N GLU A 545 -33.46 -7.77 11.52
CA GLU A 545 -32.82 -7.57 12.81
C GLU A 545 -31.50 -6.83 12.62
N TRP A 546 -30.96 -6.26 13.70
CA TRP A 546 -29.75 -5.44 13.66
C TRP A 546 -28.68 -5.96 14.62
N GLU A 547 -27.48 -6.12 14.10
CA GLU A 547 -26.26 -6.36 14.88
C GLU A 547 -25.35 -5.13 14.73
N GLY A 548 -25.45 -4.19 15.66
CA GLY A 548 -24.83 -2.86 15.49
C GLY A 548 -25.39 -2.19 14.23
N ARG A 549 -24.52 -1.90 13.26
CA ARG A 549 -24.89 -1.32 11.95
C ARG A 549 -25.11 -2.35 10.85
N TYR A 550 -25.16 -3.63 11.17
CA TYR A 550 -25.45 -4.68 10.18
C TYR A 550 -26.92 -5.04 10.19
N ALA A 551 -27.58 -4.84 9.06
CA ALA A 551 -28.89 -5.43 8.78
C ALA A 551 -28.72 -6.94 8.58
N VAL A 552 -29.30 -7.73 9.48
CA VAL A 552 -29.31 -9.18 9.42
C VAL A 552 -30.48 -9.62 8.55
N VAL A 553 -30.23 -9.73 7.25
CA VAL A 553 -31.24 -10.11 6.24
C VAL A 553 -31.69 -11.57 6.39
N GLY A 554 -30.82 -12.41 6.98
CA GLY A 554 -31.07 -13.83 7.19
C GLY A 554 -30.78 -14.67 5.94
N THR A 555 -31.45 -15.80 5.80
CA THR A 555 -31.22 -16.73 4.68
C THR A 555 -31.78 -16.16 3.38
N VAL A 556 -30.97 -16.22 2.33
CA VAL A 556 -31.33 -15.82 0.96
C VAL A 556 -30.89 -16.89 -0.04
N SER A 557 -31.69 -17.06 -1.09
CA SER A 557 -31.55 -18.10 -2.11
C SER A 557 -30.84 -17.58 -3.35
N ALA A 558 -30.18 -18.47 -4.09
CA ALA A 558 -29.62 -18.13 -5.39
C ALA A 558 -30.70 -17.60 -6.34
N GLY A 559 -30.37 -16.52 -7.07
CA GLY A 559 -31.28 -15.81 -7.97
C GLY A 559 -32.10 -14.70 -7.31
N GLU A 560 -32.15 -14.62 -5.97
CA GLU A 560 -32.78 -13.49 -5.29
C GLU A 560 -31.93 -12.22 -5.38
N VAL A 561 -32.60 -11.07 -5.37
CA VAL A 561 -31.97 -9.76 -5.22
C VAL A 561 -32.40 -9.19 -3.88
N VAL A 562 -31.42 -8.85 -3.05
CA VAL A 562 -31.64 -8.12 -1.81
C VAL A 562 -31.36 -6.65 -2.07
N GLN A 563 -32.34 -5.79 -1.82
CA GLN A 563 -32.20 -4.35 -1.95
C GLN A 563 -32.30 -3.71 -0.57
N LEU A 564 -31.30 -2.92 -0.22
CA LEU A 564 -31.36 -2.01 0.92
C LEU A 564 -31.44 -0.57 0.40
N THR A 565 -32.39 0.20 0.90
CA THR A 565 -32.52 1.64 0.63
C THR A 565 -32.52 2.44 1.92
N PHE A 566 -31.94 3.64 1.87
CA PHE A 566 -31.76 4.54 3.01
C PHE A 566 -31.60 5.99 2.55
N PRO A 567 -31.80 6.99 3.42
CA PRO A 567 -31.62 8.39 3.04
C PRO A 567 -30.16 8.73 2.73
N ILE A 568 -29.98 9.64 1.77
CA ILE A 568 -28.70 10.29 1.47
C ILE A 568 -28.94 11.77 1.13
N SER A 569 -28.06 12.65 1.57
CA SER A 569 -28.15 14.09 1.35
C SER A 569 -26.78 14.71 1.09
N GLU A 570 -26.79 15.91 0.49
CA GLU A 570 -25.62 16.79 0.42
C GLU A 570 -25.49 17.61 1.72
N ARG A 571 -24.25 17.84 2.14
CA ARG A 571 -23.90 18.84 3.15
C ARG A 571 -22.72 19.67 2.67
N GLU A 572 -22.73 20.94 3.07
CA GLU A 572 -21.58 21.82 2.93
C GLU A 572 -20.73 21.75 4.20
N VAL A 573 -19.43 21.59 4.04
CA VAL A 573 -18.48 21.52 5.15
C VAL A 573 -17.33 22.47 4.86
N GLU A 574 -17.19 23.50 5.69
CA GLU A 574 -15.98 24.30 5.68
C GLU A 574 -14.92 23.67 6.60
N VAL A 575 -13.75 23.38 6.06
CA VAL A 575 -12.69 22.64 6.77
C VAL A 575 -11.32 23.22 6.46
N ASP A 576 -10.43 23.18 7.44
CA ASP A 576 -9.02 23.52 7.23
C ASP A 576 -8.21 22.24 7.05
N ILE A 577 -7.68 22.05 5.84
CA ILE A 577 -6.82 20.92 5.51
C ILE A 577 -5.44 21.47 5.18
N GLU A 578 -4.44 21.05 5.94
CA GLU A 578 -3.04 21.46 5.80
C GLU A 578 -2.88 22.97 5.53
N LYS A 579 -3.21 23.78 6.54
CA LYS A 579 -2.99 25.24 6.55
C LYS A 579 -3.74 26.00 5.44
N GLN A 580 -4.71 25.36 4.78
CA GLN A 580 -5.56 25.98 3.77
C GLN A 580 -7.04 25.70 4.10
N ARG A 581 -7.88 26.72 3.91
CA ARG A 581 -9.33 26.64 4.09
C ARG A 581 -9.97 26.12 2.81
N TYR A 582 -10.89 25.18 2.95
CA TYR A 582 -11.69 24.64 1.88
C TYR A 582 -13.19 24.65 2.22
N VAL A 583 -14.01 24.72 1.18
CA VAL A 583 -15.45 24.43 1.25
C VAL A 583 -15.71 23.15 0.45
N LEU A 584 -16.21 22.13 1.13
CA LEU A 584 -16.54 20.83 0.54
C LEU A 584 -18.05 20.71 0.39
N ILE A 585 -18.50 20.15 -0.74
CA ILE A 585 -19.85 19.59 -0.84
C ILE A 585 -19.70 18.08 -0.75
N ILE A 586 -20.32 17.48 0.26
CA ILE A 586 -20.23 16.05 0.55
C ILE A 586 -21.61 15.42 0.45
N LYS A 587 -21.74 14.35 -0.33
CA LYS A 587 -22.96 13.57 -0.47
C LYS A 587 -22.74 12.17 0.12
N GLY A 588 -23.39 11.87 1.25
CA GLY A 588 -23.01 10.69 2.05
C GLY A 588 -21.56 10.80 2.51
N ASN A 589 -20.70 9.90 2.04
CA ASN A 589 -19.24 9.95 2.26
C ASN A 589 -18.44 10.50 1.06
N GLU A 590 -19.05 10.70 -0.10
CA GLU A 590 -18.35 11.25 -1.27
C GLU A 590 -18.25 12.77 -1.23
N VAL A 591 -17.04 13.31 -1.28
CA VAL A 591 -16.81 14.70 -1.69
C VAL A 591 -17.15 14.79 -3.19
N VAL A 592 -18.15 15.59 -3.52
CA VAL A 592 -18.61 15.83 -4.90
C VAL A 592 -18.08 17.13 -5.49
N SER A 593 -17.59 18.05 -4.64
CA SER A 593 -16.95 19.30 -5.02
C SER A 593 -16.06 19.82 -3.90
N ILE A 594 -14.99 20.54 -4.27
CA ILE A 594 -14.07 21.26 -3.38
C ILE A 594 -13.82 22.68 -3.92
N ASP A 595 -13.82 23.68 -3.05
CA ASP A 595 -13.39 25.04 -3.35
C ASP A 595 -12.29 25.49 -2.36
N PRO A 596 -11.18 26.12 -2.82
CA PRO A 596 -10.84 26.35 -4.22
C PRO A 596 -10.53 25.05 -4.98
N PRO A 597 -10.83 24.97 -6.29
CA PRO A 597 -10.46 23.83 -7.10
C PRO A 597 -8.95 23.74 -7.26
N GLY A 598 -8.44 22.53 -7.50
CA GLY A 598 -7.04 22.32 -7.89
C GLY A 598 -6.65 23.12 -9.14
N ARG A 599 -5.36 23.34 -9.32
CA ARG A 599 -4.79 24.14 -10.41
C ARG A 599 -4.40 23.29 -11.63
N PHE A 600 -3.92 22.08 -11.43
CA PHE A 600 -3.24 21.25 -12.43
C PHE A 600 -4.07 20.05 -12.84
N TYR A 601 -4.41 19.18 -11.91
CA TYR A 601 -5.34 18.07 -12.08
C TYR A 601 -6.33 18.07 -10.90
N PRO A 602 -7.39 18.91 -11.00
CA PRO A 602 -8.31 19.14 -9.91
C PRO A 602 -9.03 17.86 -9.50
N PHE A 603 -9.11 17.63 -8.18
CA PHE A 603 -9.87 16.55 -7.58
C PHE A 603 -11.37 16.85 -7.53
N TYR A 604 -12.15 15.81 -7.23
CA TYR A 604 -13.59 15.89 -6.94
C TYR A 604 -14.42 16.55 -8.04
N GLN A 605 -14.09 16.28 -9.30
CA GLN A 605 -14.87 16.75 -10.46
C GLN A 605 -16.09 15.84 -10.68
N ARG A 606 -17.03 15.85 -9.73
CA ARG A 606 -18.04 14.81 -9.54
C ARG A 606 -19.49 15.33 -9.54
N ASP A 607 -19.75 16.47 -10.19
CA ASP A 607 -21.09 17.08 -10.29
C ASP A 607 -22.18 16.12 -10.79
N HIS A 608 -21.81 15.13 -11.60
CA HIS A 608 -22.75 14.12 -12.08
C HIS A 608 -23.45 13.33 -10.96
N TYR A 609 -22.83 13.17 -9.79
CA TYR A 609 -23.48 12.51 -8.65
C TYR A 609 -24.59 13.35 -8.02
N ARG A 610 -24.62 14.66 -8.29
CA ARG A 610 -25.59 15.63 -7.76
C ARG A 610 -26.89 15.66 -8.56
N GLU A 611 -26.87 15.09 -9.77
CA GLU A 611 -28.05 14.95 -10.63
C GLU A 611 -29.09 13.98 -10.05
N ASN A 612 -28.70 13.13 -9.07
CA ASN A 612 -29.56 12.08 -8.48
C ASN A 612 -30.13 11.11 -9.52
N VAL A 613 -29.41 10.91 -10.63
CA VAL A 613 -29.75 9.94 -11.68
C VAL A 613 -28.61 8.95 -11.78
N VAL A 614 -28.89 7.69 -11.41
CA VAL A 614 -27.92 6.60 -11.50
C VAL A 614 -27.48 6.44 -12.94
N ARG A 615 -26.19 6.65 -13.18
CA ARG A 615 -25.57 6.31 -14.46
C ARG A 615 -25.20 4.85 -14.45
N TRP A 616 -25.36 4.20 -15.59
CA TRP A 616 -25.09 2.79 -15.77
C TRP A 616 -24.00 2.59 -16.79
N ARG A 617 -23.14 1.61 -16.54
CA ARG A 617 -22.10 1.19 -17.48
C ARG A 617 -22.15 -0.30 -17.71
N LYS A 618 -21.94 -0.68 -18.96
CA LYS A 618 -21.67 -2.07 -19.31
C LYS A 618 -20.19 -2.34 -19.09
N THR A 619 -19.87 -3.38 -18.34
CA THR A 619 -18.49 -3.76 -18.02
C THR A 619 -18.31 -5.27 -17.98
N THR A 620 -17.11 -5.73 -18.29
CA THR A 620 -16.69 -7.12 -18.09
C THR A 620 -16.27 -7.31 -16.64
N ARG A 621 -17.03 -8.09 -15.88
CA ARG A 621 -16.68 -8.51 -14.52
C ARG A 621 -15.68 -9.67 -14.55
N PHE A 622 -14.80 -9.70 -13.56
CA PHE A 622 -13.91 -10.83 -13.29
C PHE A 622 -14.16 -11.37 -11.88
N VAL A 623 -14.22 -12.69 -11.75
CA VAL A 623 -14.28 -13.38 -10.47
C VAL A 623 -13.13 -14.39 -10.43
N SER A 624 -12.14 -14.12 -9.60
CA SER A 624 -10.97 -14.99 -9.42
C SER A 624 -11.39 -16.40 -9.02
N ALA A 625 -10.70 -17.41 -9.57
CA ALA A 625 -10.80 -18.80 -9.12
C ALA A 625 -9.91 -19.08 -7.89
N GLU A 626 -8.95 -18.20 -7.63
CA GLU A 626 -8.05 -18.24 -6.49
C GLU A 626 -8.53 -17.26 -5.40
N ASP A 627 -8.43 -17.67 -4.14
CA ASP A 627 -8.70 -16.84 -2.97
C ASP A 627 -7.41 -16.69 -2.15
N VAL A 628 -6.92 -15.47 -2.00
CA VAL A 628 -5.67 -15.17 -1.28
C VAL A 628 -6.00 -14.16 -0.18
N TYR A 629 -5.90 -14.60 1.07
CA TYR A 629 -6.07 -13.71 2.22
C TYR A 629 -4.80 -12.91 2.48
N TRP A 630 -4.87 -11.57 2.35
CA TRP A 630 -3.69 -10.69 2.41
C TRP A 630 -3.79 -9.61 3.49
#